data_AF-A0A7Y7NSA8-F1
#
_entry.id   AF-A0A7Y7NSA8-F1
#
_cell.length_a   1.000
_cell.length_b   1.000
_cell.length_c   1.000
_cell.angle_alpha   90.00
_cell.angle_beta   90.00
_cell.angle_gamma   90.00
#
_symmetry.space_group_name_H-M   'P 1'
#
loop_
_entity.id
_entity.type
_entity.pdbx_description
1 polymer ?
#
loop_
_entity_poly.entity_id
_entity_poly.type
_entity_poly.pdbx_seq_one_letter_code
_entity_poly.pdbx_strand_id
1 'polypeptide(L)'
;RVAKTIGHSLDARVAITADAELLVFLKEYAAELASIFIVSKVELTETIAGECYAAESIAGLKIFVDAAPGDKCERCWCYSEELGTHEEHPAICPKCTAAVV
;
A
#
# COMPACT_ATOMS: atom_id res chain seq x y z
N ARG A 1 2.57 -5.36 15.69
CA ARG A 1 3.68 -5.96 14.90
C ARG A 1 3.94 -7.37 15.45
N VAL A 2 3.34 -8.42 14.89
CA VAL A 2 3.30 -9.76 15.52
C VAL A 2 4.21 -10.78 14.80
N ALA A 3 4.50 -10.61 13.51
CA ALA A 3 5.26 -11.59 12.70
C ALA A 3 6.69 -11.18 12.28
N LYS A 4 7.19 -9.99 12.67
CA LYS A 4 8.50 -9.42 12.22
C LYS A 4 8.73 -9.34 10.70
N THR A 5 7.74 -9.66 9.85
CA THR A 5 7.82 -9.63 8.39
C THR A 5 8.05 -8.23 7.81
N ILE A 6 7.65 -7.18 8.54
CA ILE A 6 7.69 -5.79 8.10
C ILE A 6 8.43 -4.96 9.16
N GLY A 7 9.51 -4.29 8.75
CA GLY A 7 10.34 -3.46 9.62
C GLY A 7 9.76 -2.06 9.81
N HIS A 8 9.57 -1.35 8.71
CA HIS A 8 8.98 -0.01 8.63
C HIS A 8 7.59 -0.08 8.00
N SER A 9 6.67 0.84 8.34
CA SER A 9 5.30 0.83 7.78
C SER A 9 5.31 0.98 6.25
N LEU A 10 6.26 1.75 5.73
CA LEU A 10 6.49 1.88 4.29
C LEU A 10 6.98 0.59 3.63
N ASP A 11 7.46 -0.41 4.35
CA ASP A 11 7.79 -1.71 3.74
C ASP A 11 6.54 -2.57 3.50
N ALA A 12 5.35 -2.07 3.83
CA ALA A 12 4.10 -2.82 3.78
C ALA A 12 3.25 -2.49 2.53
N ARG A 13 2.57 -3.52 2.04
CA ARG A 13 1.34 -3.42 1.24
C ARG A 13 0.17 -3.87 2.11
N VAL A 14 -0.94 -3.16 1.97
CA VAL A 14 -2.20 -3.47 2.67
C VAL A 14 -3.27 -3.78 1.65
N ALA A 15 -3.76 -5.02 1.64
CA ALA A 15 -4.95 -5.40 0.89
C ALA A 15 -6.16 -5.35 1.82
N ILE A 16 -7.21 -4.66 1.39
CA ILE A 16 -8.45 -4.48 2.17
C ILE A 16 -9.60 -5.04 1.36
N THR A 17 -10.45 -5.82 2.03
CA THR A 17 -11.76 -6.23 1.53
C THR A 17 -12.82 -5.90 2.56
N ALA A 18 -13.98 -5.49 2.09
CA ALA A 18 -15.08 -5.02 2.91
C ALA A 18 -16.40 -5.26 2.19
N ASP A 19 -17.51 -5.04 2.90
CA ASP A 19 -18.83 -5.01 2.30
C ASP A 19 -18.94 -3.92 1.22
N ALA A 20 -19.85 -4.10 0.27
CA ALA A 20 -19.93 -3.28 -0.94
C ALA A 20 -20.00 -1.78 -0.66
N GLU A 21 -20.77 -1.35 0.34
CA GLU A 21 -20.89 0.07 0.70
C GLU A 21 -19.57 0.67 1.20
N LEU A 22 -18.89 -0.03 2.12
CA LEU A 22 -17.61 0.41 2.66
C LEU A 22 -16.50 0.36 1.60
N LEU A 23 -16.53 -0.62 0.70
CA LEU A 23 -15.57 -0.74 -0.38
C LEU A 23 -15.75 0.39 -1.41
N VAL A 24 -16.99 0.80 -1.71
CA VAL A 24 -17.28 1.98 -2.54
C VAL A 24 -16.73 3.24 -1.88
N PHE A 25 -16.98 3.44 -0.59
CA PHE A 25 -16.44 4.58 0.15
C PHE A 25 -14.90 4.61 0.14
N LEU A 26 -14.24 3.47 0.38
CA LEU A 26 -12.79 3.37 0.34
C LEU A 26 -12.21 3.66 -1.06
N LYS A 27 -12.94 3.29 -2.12
CA LYS A 27 -12.55 3.57 -3.52
C LYS A 27 -12.50 5.07 -3.81
N GLU A 28 -13.33 5.88 -3.17
CA GLU A 28 -13.30 7.34 -3.35
C GLU A 28 -11.98 7.97 -2.90
N TYR A 29 -11.30 7.35 -1.93
CA TYR A 29 -10.03 7.83 -1.36
C TYR A 29 -8.84 6.97 -1.77
N ALA A 30 -8.98 6.08 -2.76
CA ALA A 30 -7.99 5.06 -3.08
C ALA A 30 -6.58 5.62 -3.32
N ALA A 31 -6.46 6.83 -3.90
CA ALA A 31 -5.18 7.48 -4.13
C ALA A 31 -4.51 8.00 -2.85
N GLU A 32 -5.29 8.40 -1.84
CA GLU A 32 -4.79 8.90 -0.57
C GLU A 32 -4.56 7.80 0.47
N LEU A 33 -5.25 6.65 0.38
CA LEU A 33 -5.21 5.59 1.40
C LEU A 33 -3.78 5.17 1.78
N ALA A 34 -2.88 5.01 0.81
CA ALA A 34 -1.49 4.65 1.08
C ALA A 34 -0.76 5.70 1.93
N SER A 35 -1.06 6.98 1.68
CA SER A 35 -0.50 8.10 2.47
C SER A 35 -1.13 8.18 3.85
N ILE A 36 -2.45 7.95 3.96
CA ILE A 36 -3.19 7.96 5.23
C ILE A 36 -2.69 6.83 6.14
N PHE A 37 -2.48 5.63 5.61
CA PHE A 37 -1.99 4.48 6.37
C PHE A 37 -0.47 4.46 6.54
N ILE A 38 0.25 5.37 5.86
CA ILE A 38 1.72 5.45 5.87
C ILE A 38 2.33 4.11 5.44
N VAL A 39 1.83 3.57 4.33
CA VAL A 39 2.29 2.33 3.69
C VAL A 39 2.64 2.60 2.24
N SER A 40 3.35 1.69 1.59
CA SER A 40 3.75 1.91 0.18
C SER A 40 2.66 1.60 -0.81
N LYS A 41 1.79 0.64 -0.51
CA LYS A 41 0.71 0.23 -1.43
C LYS A 41 -0.54 -0.16 -0.67
N VAL A 42 -1.69 0.27 -1.18
CA VAL A 42 -3.01 -0.16 -0.70
C VAL A 42 -3.78 -0.72 -1.89
N GLU A 43 -4.37 -1.89 -1.71
CA GLU A 43 -5.17 -2.54 -2.74
C GLU A 43 -6.56 -2.88 -2.19
N LEU A 44 -7.59 -2.36 -2.85
CA LEU A 44 -8.98 -2.66 -2.51
C LEU A 44 -9.45 -3.83 -3.37
N THR A 45 -9.79 -4.94 -2.73
CA THR A 45 -10.14 -6.20 -3.40
C THR A 45 -11.47 -6.74 -2.88
N GLU A 46 -12.21 -7.44 -3.73
CA GLU A 46 -13.48 -8.07 -3.32
C GLU A 46 -13.24 -9.37 -2.55
N THR A 47 -12.08 -9.99 -2.73
CA THR A 47 -11.68 -11.21 -2.02
C THR A 47 -10.19 -11.17 -1.70
N ILE A 48 -9.85 -11.61 -0.49
CA ILE A 48 -8.47 -11.83 -0.05
C ILE A 48 -8.28 -13.32 0.13
N ALA A 49 -7.27 -13.88 -0.54
CA ALA A 49 -6.83 -15.25 -0.33
C ALA A 49 -5.77 -15.30 0.78
N GLY A 50 -5.89 -16.23 1.73
CA GLY A 50 -4.92 -16.46 2.80
C GLY A 50 -5.35 -15.99 4.19
N GLU A 51 -4.42 -16.06 5.15
CA GLU A 51 -4.64 -15.56 6.51
C GLU A 51 -4.76 -14.04 6.51
N CYS A 52 -5.96 -13.54 6.79
CA CYS A 52 -6.23 -12.12 6.93
C CYS A 52 -6.77 -11.81 8.33
N TYR A 53 -6.52 -10.58 8.77
CA TYR A 53 -7.12 -10.06 10.00
C TYR A 53 -8.55 -9.61 9.71
N ALA A 54 -9.52 -10.26 10.32
CA ALA A 54 -10.91 -9.79 10.31
C ALA A 54 -11.11 -8.78 11.44
N ALA A 55 -11.66 -7.61 11.13
CA ALA A 55 -11.89 -6.58 12.13
C ALA A 55 -13.03 -7.00 13.08
N GLU A 56 -12.80 -6.89 14.38
CA GLU A 56 -13.83 -7.19 15.40
C GLU A 56 -14.91 -6.11 15.47
N SER A 57 -14.55 -4.85 15.18
CA SER A 57 -15.45 -3.70 15.32
C SER A 57 -16.23 -3.35 14.05
N ILE A 58 -15.83 -3.87 12.89
CA ILE A 58 -16.45 -3.58 11.60
C ILE A 58 -16.72 -4.90 10.90
N ALA A 59 -18.00 -5.29 10.84
CA ALA A 59 -18.40 -6.50 10.13
C ALA A 59 -17.99 -6.44 8.66
N GLY A 60 -17.56 -7.57 8.10
CA GLY A 60 -17.16 -7.68 6.70
C GLY A 60 -15.76 -7.13 6.36
N LEU A 61 -15.17 -6.30 7.21
CA LEU A 61 -13.83 -5.74 6.97
C LEU A 61 -12.74 -6.78 7.27
N LYS A 62 -11.97 -7.14 6.25
CA LYS A 62 -10.76 -7.95 6.38
C LYS A 62 -9.56 -7.24 5.78
N ILE A 63 -8.43 -7.36 6.46
CA ILE A 63 -7.20 -6.69 6.14
C ILE A 63 -6.10 -7.74 6.05
N PHE A 64 -5.38 -7.71 4.94
CA PHE A 64 -4.17 -8.49 4.73
C PHE A 64 -3.00 -7.55 4.59
N VAL A 65 -1.88 -7.89 5.23
CA VAL A 65 -0.68 -7.07 5.24
C VAL A 65 0.50 -7.96 4.88
N ASP A 66 1.24 -7.55 3.86
CA ASP A 66 2.46 -8.20 3.41
C ASP A 66 3.52 -7.18 3.00
N ALA A 67 4.68 -7.65 2.52
CA ALA A 67 5.74 -6.77 2.06
C ALA A 67 5.31 -6.05 0.76
N ALA A 68 5.62 -4.77 0.67
CA ALA A 68 5.35 -3.99 -0.53
C ALA A 68 6.18 -4.51 -1.72
N PRO A 69 5.58 -4.66 -2.91
CA PRO A 69 6.30 -5.11 -4.09
C PRO A 69 7.20 -4.02 -4.67
N GLY A 70 8.20 -4.44 -5.46
CA GLY A 70 9.14 -3.56 -6.12
C GLY A 70 10.36 -3.21 -5.25
N ASP A 71 10.97 -2.08 -5.56
CA ASP A 71 12.20 -1.62 -4.92
C ASP A 71 11.96 -0.35 -4.10
N LYS A 72 12.84 -0.08 -3.14
CA LYS A 72 12.74 1.09 -2.26
C LYS A 72 13.22 2.36 -2.96
N CYS A 73 12.35 3.37 -3.03
CA CYS A 73 12.71 4.71 -3.47
C CYS A 73 13.62 5.41 -2.45
N GLU A 74 14.77 5.92 -2.88
CA GLU A 74 15.75 6.54 -1.98
C GLU A 74 15.29 7.88 -1.39
N ARG A 75 14.31 8.55 -2.01
CA ARG A 75 13.81 9.88 -1.59
C ARG A 75 12.64 9.81 -0.62
N CYS A 76 11.60 9.04 -0.92
CA CYS A 76 10.41 8.93 -0.06
C CYS A 76 10.37 7.65 0.79
N TRP A 77 11.29 6.72 0.56
CA TRP A 77 11.36 5.41 1.22
C TRP A 77 10.16 4.50 1.00
N CYS A 78 9.23 4.87 0.11
CA CYS A 78 8.18 3.97 -0.37
C CYS A 78 8.76 2.97 -1.37
N TYR A 79 8.14 1.80 -1.44
CA TYR A 79 8.41 0.80 -2.46
C TYR A 79 7.58 1.08 -3.71
N SER A 80 8.19 0.87 -4.87
CA SER A 80 7.55 1.08 -6.17
C SER A 80 8.10 0.08 -7.17
N GLU A 81 7.22 -0.46 -8.01
CA GLU A 81 7.56 -1.34 -9.13
C GLU A 81 8.03 -0.53 -10.37
N GLU A 82 7.95 0.80 -10.31
CA GLU A 82 8.20 1.73 -11.42
C GLU A 82 9.47 2.58 -11.22
N LEU A 83 10.39 2.09 -10.38
CA LEU A 83 11.75 2.64 -10.32
C LEU A 83 12.47 2.43 -11.66
N GLY A 84 13.42 3.30 -11.97
CA GLY A 84 14.18 3.25 -13.23
C GLY A 84 13.44 3.81 -14.46
N THR A 85 12.23 4.33 -14.31
CA THR A 85 11.44 4.92 -15.42
C THR A 85 11.97 6.27 -15.90
N HIS A 86 12.78 6.97 -15.09
CA HIS A 86 13.41 8.23 -15.45
C HIS A 86 14.93 8.07 -15.55
N GLU A 87 15.50 8.34 -16.73
CA GLU A 87 16.93 8.09 -17.01
C GLU A 87 17.87 8.85 -16.08
N GLU A 88 17.57 10.12 -15.77
CA GLU A 88 18.41 10.95 -14.88
C GLU A 88 18.26 10.59 -13.39
N HIS A 89 17.19 9.87 -13.04
CA HIS A 89 16.80 9.62 -11.66
C HIS A 89 16.28 8.17 -11.47
N PRO A 90 17.11 7.14 -11.73
CA PRO A 90 16.66 5.76 -11.74
C PRO A 90 16.31 5.21 -10.34
N ALA A 91 16.86 5.80 -9.27
CA ALA A 91 16.69 5.33 -7.89
C ALA A 91 15.47 5.94 -7.16
N ILE A 92 14.64 6.74 -7.86
CA ILE A 92 13.44 7.36 -7.26
C ILE A 92 12.18 7.06 -8.08
N CYS A 93 11.04 6.99 -7.38
CA CYS A 93 9.76 6.64 -7.99
C CYS A 93 9.16 7.80 -8.80
N PRO A 94 8.16 7.53 -9.68
CA PRO A 94 7.50 8.56 -10.50
C PRO A 94 6.92 9.74 -9.72
N LYS A 95 6.42 9.49 -8.51
CA LYS A 95 5.94 10.57 -7.61
C LYS A 95 7.08 11.49 -7.17
N CYS A 96 8.27 10.95 -6.95
CA CYS A 96 9.43 11.73 -6.55
C CYS A 96 10.05 12.48 -7.72
N THR A 97 10.13 11.88 -8.90
CA THR A 97 10.61 12.56 -10.12
C THR A 97 9.72 13.75 -10.46
N ALA A 98 8.39 13.58 -10.47
CA ALA A 98 7.44 14.66 -10.73
C ALA A 98 7.46 15.83 -9.72
N ALA A 99 8.16 15.66 -8.59
CA ALA A 99 8.29 16.69 -7.56
C ALA A 99 9.66 17.40 -7.57
N VAL A 100 10.64 16.88 -8.30
CA VAL A 100 12.01 17.43 -8.40
C VAL A 100 12.39 17.86 -9.81
N VAL A 101 11.63 17.42 -10.82
CA VAL A 101 11.69 17.80 -12.22
C VAL A 101 10.49 18.68 -12.53
#